data_AF-A0A7X1ZNQ8-F1
#
_entry.id   AF-A0A7X1ZNQ8-F1
#
_cell.length_a   1.000
_cell.length_b   1.000
_cell.length_c   1.000
_cell.angle_alpha   90.00
_cell.angle_beta   90.00
_cell.angle_gamma   90.00
#
_symmetry.space_group_name_H-M   'P 1'
#
loop_
_entity.id
_entity.type
_entity.pdbx_description
1 polymer ?
#
loop_
_entity_poly.entity_id
_entity_poly.type
_entity_poly.pdbx_seq_one_letter_code
_entity_poly.pdbx_strand_id
1 'polypeptide(L)'
;MDKKFYIKGFNETFEPPVFKDKEAYSWREASIRAKKYFEHRGFLRKVVIFEQEEGDEEKTAKLIFKNVSGAIEEVDVWKLPDTKRNR
;
A
#
# COMPACT_ATOMS: atom_id res chain seq x y z
N MET A 1 14.45 -12.39 -5.36
CA MET A 1 13.21 -11.63 -5.65
C MET A 1 13.62 -10.19 -5.86
N ASP A 2 13.37 -9.65 -7.04
CA ASP A 2 13.65 -8.26 -7.38
C ASP A 2 12.92 -7.30 -6.44
N LYS A 3 13.64 -6.26 -6.02
CA LYS A 3 13.08 -5.16 -5.23
C LYS A 3 12.40 -4.20 -6.21
N LYS A 4 11.07 -4.28 -6.28
CA LYS A 4 10.25 -3.46 -7.19
C LYS A 4 9.03 -2.85 -6.52
N PHE A 5 8.81 -3.13 -5.23
CA PHE A 5 7.60 -2.70 -4.54
C PHE A 5 7.83 -1.39 -3.79
N TYR A 6 6.96 -0.42 -4.05
CA TYR A 6 7.01 0.92 -3.46
C TYR A 6 5.83 1.12 -2.51
N ILE A 7 6.00 1.94 -1.49
CA ILE A 7 5.00 2.09 -0.42
C ILE A 7 4.55 3.55 -0.32
N LYS A 8 3.24 3.77 -0.30
CA LYS A 8 2.65 5.09 0.01
C LYS A 8 1.67 4.98 1.16
N GLY A 9 1.72 5.94 2.07
CA GLY A 9 0.82 6.07 3.22
C GLY A 9 -0.14 7.24 3.04
N PHE A 10 -1.38 7.03 3.48
CA PHE A 10 -2.51 7.94 3.34
C PHE A 10 -3.20 8.11 4.70
N ASN A 11 -3.54 9.36 5.03
CA ASN A 11 -4.37 9.73 6.18
C ASN A 11 -5.86 9.53 5.89
N GLU A 12 -6.29 9.69 4.64
CA GLU A 12 -7.69 9.54 4.18
C GLU A 12 -7.77 8.85 2.81
N THR A 13 -8.99 8.47 2.42
CA THR A 13 -9.24 7.64 1.22
C THR A 13 -9.04 8.37 -0.11
N PHE A 14 -9.20 9.71 -0.13
CA PHE A 14 -9.22 10.52 -1.36
C PHE A 14 -8.13 11.62 -1.40
N GLU A 15 -7.21 11.62 -0.44
CA GLU A 15 -6.15 12.61 -0.37
C GLU A 15 -4.84 12.12 -1.01
N PRO A 16 -3.94 13.04 -1.43
CA PRO A 16 -2.59 12.67 -1.82
C PRO A 16 -1.87 11.94 -0.68
N PRO A 17 -0.90 11.07 -1.00
CA PRO A 17 -0.16 10.34 0.02
C PRO A 17 0.59 11.32 0.94
N VAL A 18 0.28 11.27 2.23
CA VAL A 18 0.99 12.02 3.29
C VAL A 18 2.38 11.45 3.56
N PHE A 19 2.65 10.25 3.03
CA PHE A 19 3.93 9.58 3.14
C PHE A 19 4.25 8.80 1.87
N LYS A 20 5.48 8.93 1.36
CA LYS A 20 6.02 8.10 0.29
C LYS A 20 7.35 7.52 0.76
N ASP A 21 7.47 6.20 0.71
CA ASP A 21 8.75 5.52 0.91
C ASP A 21 9.51 5.51 -0.42
N LYS A 22 10.76 5.99 -0.41
CA LYS A 22 11.60 6.10 -1.61
C LYS A 22 12.36 4.80 -1.90
N GLU A 23 12.37 3.86 -0.95
CA GLU A 23 13.08 2.60 -1.12
C GLU A 23 12.18 1.56 -1.81
N ALA A 24 12.77 0.85 -2.77
CA ALA A 24 12.13 -0.32 -3.37
C ALA A 24 12.38 -1.55 -2.50
N TYR A 25 11.35 -2.36 -2.31
CA TYR A 25 11.40 -3.55 -1.47
C TYR A 25 11.02 -4.81 -2.25
N SER A 26 11.40 -5.98 -1.72
CA SER A 26 10.76 -7.23 -2.12
C SER A 26 9.33 -7.29 -1.57
N TRP A 27 8.49 -8.15 -2.13
CA TRP A 27 7.09 -8.30 -1.70
C TRP A 27 6.93 -8.51 -0.18
N ARG A 28 7.77 -9.39 0.39
CA ARG A 28 7.74 -9.74 1.80
C ARG A 28 8.17 -8.56 2.67
N GLU A 29 9.26 -7.88 2.28
CA GLU A 29 9.73 -6.68 2.98
C GLU A 29 8.69 -5.56 2.93
N ALA A 30 8.08 -5.33 1.76
CA ALA A 30 7.06 -4.31 1.57
C ALA A 30 5.84 -4.55 2.47
N SER A 31 5.36 -5.80 2.54
CA SER A 31 4.24 -6.16 3.43
C SER A 31 4.57 -5.95 4.91
N ILE A 32 5.79 -6.29 5.35
CA ILE A 32 6.22 -6.09 6.74
C ILE A 32 6.35 -4.60 7.06
N ARG A 33 7.00 -3.83 6.18
CA ARG A 33 7.17 -2.37 6.30
C ARG A 33 5.83 -1.65 6.35
N ALA A 34 4.91 -2.01 5.47
CA ALA A 34 3.59 -1.39 5.40
C ALA A 34 2.80 -1.53 6.71
N LYS A 35 2.89 -2.69 7.38
CA LYS A 35 2.29 -2.88 8.71
C LYS A 35 2.96 -2.01 9.77
N LYS A 36 4.29 -1.99 9.81
CA LYS A 36 5.06 -1.15 10.74
C LYS A 36 4.73 0.33 10.59
N TYR A 37 4.40 0.80 9.38
CA TYR A 37 3.99 2.19 9.21
C TYR A 37 2.75 2.57 10.01
N PHE A 38 1.82 1.65 10.26
CA PHE A 38 0.67 1.94 11.13
C PHE A 38 1.05 2.09 12.62
N GLU A 39 2.11 1.40 13.06
CA GLU A 39 2.63 1.48 14.42
C GLU A 39 3.40 2.79 14.63
N HIS A 40 4.29 3.12 13.70
CA HIS A 40 5.14 4.31 13.79
C HIS A 40 4.43 5.61 13.38
N ARG A 41 3.37 5.53 12.55
CA ARG A 41 2.62 6.68 12.04
C ARG A 41 1.14 6.46 12.31
N GLY A 42 0.76 6.63 13.58
CA GLY A 42 -0.60 6.35 14.07
C GLY A 42 -1.74 7.09 13.33
N PHE A 43 -1.43 8.21 12.68
CA PHE A 43 -2.36 8.99 11.85
C PHE A 43 -2.65 8.35 10.48
N LEU A 44 -1.90 7.34 10.04
CA LEU A 44 -2.18 6.64 8.79
C LEU A 44 -3.45 5.79 8.93
N ARG A 45 -4.35 5.94 7.96
CA ARG A 45 -5.54 5.10 7.77
C ARG A 45 -5.34 4.04 6.71
N LYS A 46 -4.47 4.29 5.74
CA LYS A 46 -4.23 3.40 4.59
C LYS A 46 -2.77 3.43 4.19
N VAL A 47 -2.26 2.26 3.79
CA VAL A 47 -0.94 2.08 3.20
C VAL A 47 -1.11 1.21 1.95
N VAL A 48 -0.57 1.67 0.83
CA VAL A 48 -0.68 1.00 -0.46
C VAL A 48 0.71 0.61 -0.92
N ILE A 49 0.82 -0.61 -1.44
CA ILE A 49 2.02 -1.15 -2.05
C ILE A 49 1.81 -1.17 -3.56
N PHE A 50 2.75 -0.59 -4.31
CA PHE A 50 2.73 -0.50 -5.76
C PHE A 50 3.82 -1.39 -6.38
N GLU A 51 3.59 -1.90 -7.59
CA GLU A 51 4.54 -2.79 -8.30
C GLU A 51 5.69 -2.07 -9.02
N GLN A 52 5.65 -0.73 -9.07
CA GLN A 52 6.57 0.11 -9.81
C GLN A 52 6.70 1.48 -9.16
N GLU A 53 7.73 2.22 -9.57
CA GLU A 53 7.94 3.62 -9.16
C GLU A 53 6.83 4.52 -9.71
N GLU A 54 6.62 5.66 -9.05
CA GLU A 54 5.60 6.65 -9.38
C GLU A 54 5.62 7.03 -10.87
N GLY A 55 4.48 6.88 -11.54
CA GLY A 55 4.32 7.15 -12.97
C GLY A 55 2.87 6.92 -13.43
N ASP A 56 2.62 7.11 -14.72
CA ASP A 56 1.26 7.11 -15.31
C ASP A 56 0.49 5.78 -15.16
N GLU A 57 1.20 4.65 -14.97
CA GLU A 57 0.60 3.32 -14.84
C GLU A 57 0.86 2.66 -13.47
N GLU A 58 0.72 3.39 -12.38
CA GLU A 58 0.90 2.82 -11.04
C GLU A 58 -0.04 1.65 -10.74
N LYS A 59 0.51 0.43 -10.74
CA LYS A 59 -0.26 -0.78 -10.40
C LYS A 59 -0.24 -1.04 -8.91
N THR A 60 -1.42 -0.99 -8.30
CA THR A 60 -1.60 -1.38 -6.89
C THR A 60 -1.44 -2.89 -6.73
N ALA A 61 -0.44 -3.29 -5.96
CA ALA A 61 -0.19 -4.68 -5.63
C ALA A 61 -0.97 -5.12 -4.38
N LYS A 62 -0.98 -4.26 -3.37
CA LYS A 62 -1.61 -4.52 -2.08
C LYS A 62 -2.16 -3.25 -1.45
N LEU A 63 -3.32 -3.39 -0.84
CA LEU A 63 -3.95 -2.37 0.00
C LEU A 63 -3.96 -2.86 1.45
N ILE A 64 -3.52 -2.03 2.38
CA ILE A 64 -3.59 -2.29 3.82
C ILE A 64 -4.25 -1.07 4.45
N PHE A 65 -5.26 -1.26 5.31
CA PHE A 65 -6.00 -0.13 5.90
C PHE A 65 -6.55 -0.46 7.28
N LYS A 66 -6.80 0.58 8.08
CA LYS A 66 -7.53 0.49 9.35
C LYS A 66 -9.03 0.59 9.06
N ASN A 67 -9.79 -0.42 9.45
CA ASN A 67 -11.24 -0.39 9.36
C ASN A 67 -11.85 0.52 10.46
N VAL A 68 -13.19 0.57 10.53
CA VAL A 68 -13.93 1.43 11.48
C VAL A 68 -13.67 1.07 12.95
N SER A 69 -13.31 -0.18 13.27
CA SER A 69 -12.95 -0.60 14.61
C SER A 69 -11.46 -0.41 14.92
N GLY A 70 -10.68 0.12 13.97
CA GLY A 70 -9.24 0.34 14.10
C GLY A 70 -8.40 -0.92 13.84
N ALA A 71 -9.01 -2.05 13.47
CA ALA A 71 -8.29 -3.25 13.08
C ALA A 71 -7.65 -3.09 11.69
N ILE A 72 -6.49 -3.71 11.50
CA ILE A 72 -5.77 -3.68 10.23
C ILE A 72 -6.29 -4.80 9.33
N GLU A 73 -6.77 -4.42 8.14
CA GLU A 73 -7.19 -5.32 7.07
C GLU A 73 -6.25 -5.23 5.86
N GLU A 74 -6.16 -6.32 5.10
CA GLU A 74 -5.26 -6.46 3.96
C GLU A 74 -6.00 -7.02 2.74
N VAL A 75 -5.79 -6.39 1.58
CA VAL A 75 -6.34 -6.82 0.30
C VAL A 75 -5.20 -6.95 -0.71
N ASP A 76 -4.90 -8.18 -1.12
CA ASP A 76 -3.95 -8.47 -2.20
C ASP A 76 -4.61 -8.20 -3.55
N VAL A 77 -4.54 -6.96 -4.02
CA VAL A 77 -5.10 -6.51 -5.31
C VAL A 77 -4.46 -7.25 -6.48
N TRP A 78 -3.18 -7.61 -6.37
CA TRP A 78 -2.49 -8.37 -7.41
C TRP A 78 -3.08 -9.78 -7.63
N LYS A 79 -3.82 -10.34 -6.66
CA LYS A 79 -4.51 -11.63 -6.78
C LYS A 79 -5.96 -11.51 -7.24
N LEU A 80 -6.49 -10.29 -7.36
CA LEU A 80 -7.82 -10.08 -7.92
C LEU A 80 -7.76 -10.22 -9.45
N PRO A 81 -8.75 -10.91 -10.06
CA PRO A 81 -8.86 -10.97 -11.52
C PRO A 81 -9.04 -9.56 -12.08
N ASP A 82 -8.47 -9.27 -13.26
CA ASP A 82 -8.50 -7.95 -13.90
C ASP A 82 -9.91 -7.34 -14.02
N THR A 83 -10.95 -8.17 -14.10
CA THR A 83 -12.36 -7.75 -14.08
C THR A 83 -12.79 -7.00 -12.82
N LYS A 84 -12.02 -7.07 -11.72
CA LYS A 84 -12.27 -6.34 -10.47
C LYS A 84 -11.26 -5.22 -10.19
N ARG A 85 -10.26 -5.00 -11.06
CA ARG A 85 -9.26 -3.94 -10.89
C ARG A 85 -9.69 -2.58 -11.48
N ASN A 86 -10.65 -2.58 -12.42
CA ASN A 86 -11.08 -1.40 -13.18
C ASN A 86 -12.45 -0.84 -12.76
N ARG A 87 -12.83 -0.90 -11.47
CA ARG A 87 -14.12 -0.35 -11.01
C ARG A 87 -13.96 0.73 -9.96
#